data_AF-A0A285RE83-F1
#
_entry.id   AF-A0A285RE83-F1
#
_cell.length_a   1.000
_cell.length_b   1.000
_cell.length_c   1.000
_cell.angle_alpha   90.00
_cell.angle_beta   90.00
_cell.angle_gamma   90.00
#
_symmetry.space_group_name_H-M   'P 1'
#
loop_
_entity.id
_entity.type
_entity.pdbx_description
1 polymer ?
#
loop_
_entity_poly.entity_id
_entity_poly.type
_entity_poly.pdbx_seq_one_letter_code
_entity_poly.pdbx_strand_id
1 'polypeptide(L)' 'MTFPVRVETIDPELDEVIRDNGLREVDYHTPGGRGWLQGHITRSLLSGLAVKITPLEGPRPDPVHFHQGEPR' A
#
# COMPACT_ATOMS: atom_id res chain seq x y z
N MET A 1 7.11 -11.84 -9.73
CA MET A 1 5.68 -11.78 -10.11
C MET A 1 4.96 -11.15 -8.95
N THR A 2 4.35 -9.98 -9.14
CA THR A 2 3.75 -9.21 -8.04
C THR A 2 2.24 -9.40 -8.00
N PHE A 3 1.64 -9.44 -6.79
CA PHE A 3 0.18 -9.40 -6.61
C PHE A 3 -0.18 -8.10 -5.87
N PRO A 4 -0.19 -6.97 -6.57
CA PRO A 4 -0.35 -5.69 -5.92
C PRO A 4 -1.78 -5.52 -5.41
N VAL A 5 -1.91 -4.96 -4.22
CA VAL A 5 -3.16 -4.50 -3.63
C VAL A 5 -3.12 -2.98 -3.55
N ARG A 6 -4.27 -2.34 -3.76
CA ARG A 6 -4.48 -0.93 -3.42
C ARG A 6 -5.01 -0.83 -2.00
N VAL A 7 -4.32 -0.08 -1.18
CA VAL A 7 -4.63 0.14 0.23
C VAL A 7 -5.15 1.56 0.36
N GLU A 8 -6.39 1.69 0.83
CA GLU A 8 -7.07 2.95 1.07
C GLU A 8 -7.30 3.14 2.58
N THR A 9 -6.95 4.30 3.14
CA THR A 9 -7.33 4.67 4.52
C THR A 9 -8.54 5.58 4.47
N ILE A 10 -9.59 5.19 5.19
CA ILE A 10 -10.89 5.86 5.19
C ILE A 10 -11.15 6.39 6.59
N ASP A 11 -11.56 7.65 6.68
CA ASP A 11 -12.16 8.21 7.88
C ASP A 11 -13.62 7.74 7.97
N PRO A 12 -13.99 6.88 8.94
CA PRO A 12 -15.34 6.33 9.00
C PRO A 12 -16.40 7.35 9.43
N GLU A 13 -16.02 8.49 10.03
CA GLU A 13 -16.98 9.52 10.43
C GLU A 13 -17.39 10.39 9.23
N LEU A 14 -16.47 10.56 8.28
CA LEU A 14 -16.68 11.38 7.08
C LEU A 14 -16.96 10.55 5.81
N ASP A 15 -16.72 9.23 5.87
CA ASP A 15 -16.74 8.32 4.71
C ASP A 15 -15.81 8.78 3.56
N GLU A 16 -14.67 9.35 3.92
CA GLU A 16 -13.70 9.93 2.97
C GLU A 16 -12.33 9.26 3.03
N VAL A 17 -11.68 9.15 1.87
CA VAL A 17 -10.29 8.68 1.77
C VAL A 17 -9.33 9.80 2.18
N ILE A 18 -8.40 9.49 3.09
CA ILE A 18 -7.39 10.44 3.55
C ILE A 18 -6.40 10.74 2.42
N ARG A 19 -6.37 11.97 1.93
CA ARG A 19 -5.65 12.35 0.70
C ARG A 19 -4.12 12.24 0.78
N ASP A 20 -3.53 12.56 1.94
CA ASP A 20 -2.08 12.74 2.04
C ASP A 20 -1.29 11.45 2.31
N ASN A 21 -1.97 10.34 2.65
CA ASN A 21 -1.34 9.05 2.95
C ASN A 21 -2.29 7.84 2.86
N GLY A 22 -3.54 8.07 2.48
CA GLY A 22 -4.60 7.05 2.49
C GLY A 22 -4.75 6.34 1.16
N LEU A 23 -3.77 6.39 0.24
CA LEU A 23 -3.79 5.59 -0.98
C LEU A 23 -2.38 5.10 -1.33
N ARG A 24 -2.19 3.78 -1.39
CA ARG A 24 -0.91 3.18 -1.81
C ARG A 24 -1.11 1.84 -2.51
N GLU A 25 -0.33 1.58 -3.56
CA GLU A 25 -0.21 0.24 -4.15
C GLU A 25 0.96 -0.52 -3.50
N VAL A 26 0.72 -1.76 -3.09
CA VAL A 26 1.67 -2.57 -2.32
C VAL A 26 1.62 -4.01 -2.80
N ASP A 27 2.77 -4.64 -2.99
CA ASP A 27 2.83 -6.09 -3.17
C ASP A 27 3.09 -6.79 -1.82
N TYR A 28 2.05 -7.39 -1.23
CA TYR A 28 2.12 -8.04 0.07
C TYR A 28 2.91 -9.37 0.07
N HIS A 29 3.25 -9.91 -1.10
CA HIS A 29 4.11 -11.09 -1.18
C HIS A 29 5.58 -10.76 -0.89
N THR A 30 5.99 -9.52 -1.13
CA THR A 30 7.34 -9.06 -0.76
C THR A 30 7.46 -8.84 0.75
N PRO A 31 8.62 -9.11 1.39
CA PRO A 31 8.83 -8.81 2.81
C PRO A 31 8.58 -7.34 3.15
N GLY A 32 9.02 -6.42 2.27
CA GLY A 32 8.83 -4.98 2.45
C GLY A 32 7.37 -4.56 2.36
N GLY A 33 6.63 -5.05 1.37
CA GLY A 33 5.20 -4.75 1.24
C GLY A 33 4.37 -5.34 2.37
N ARG A 34 4.71 -6.54 2.85
CA ARG A 34 4.07 -7.15 4.02
C ARG A 34 4.30 -6.32 5.29
N GLY A 35 5.56 -5.95 5.56
CA GLY A 35 5.92 -5.15 6.73
C GLY A 35 5.23 -3.78 6.72
N TRP A 36 5.20 -3.12 5.55
CA TRP A 36 4.48 -1.86 5.40
C TRP A 36 2.98 -2.03 5.64
N LEU A 37 2.33 -3.02 5.01
CA LEU A 37 0.89 -3.25 5.14
C LEU A 37 0.48 -3.52 6.58
N GLN A 38 1.24 -4.37 7.28
CA GLN A 38 1.00 -4.67 8.69
C GLN A 38 1.10 -3.42 9.56
N GLY A 39 2.16 -2.61 9.38
CA GLY A 39 2.33 -1.37 10.13
C GLY A 39 1.23 -0.35 9.84
N HIS A 40 0.81 -0.25 8.57
CA HIS A 40 -0.25 0.65 8.14
C HIS A 40 -1.61 0.27 8.74
N ILE A 41 -2.02 -1.00 8.65
CA ILE A 41 -3.26 -1.50 9.26
C ILE A 41 -3.25 -1.24 10.76
N THR A 42 -2.16 -1.58 11.45
CA THR A 42 -2.04 -1.39 12.90
C THR A 42 -2.20 0.08 13.28
N ARG A 43 -1.50 0.99 12.61
CA ARG A 43 -1.58 2.43 12.88
C ARG A 43 -2.98 2.99 12.60
N SER A 44 -3.61 2.60 11.49
CA SER A 44 -4.95 3.09 11.12
C SER A 44 -6.00 2.65 12.15
N LEU A 45 -6.00 1.38 12.55
CA LEU A 45 -6.93 0.87 13.56
C LEU A 45 -6.75 1.56 14.93
N LEU A 46 -5.50 1.77 15.36
CA LEU A 46 -5.22 2.51 16.61
C LEU A 46 -5.65 3.98 16.55
N SER A 47 -5.83 4.54 15.35
CA SER A 47 -6.28 5.91 15.12
C SER A 47 -7.80 5.99 14.86
N GLY A 48 -8.53 4.88 14.98
CA GLY A 48 -9.98 4.83 14.69
C GLY A 48 -10.34 4.87 13.20
N LEU A 49 -9.38 4.64 12.31
CA LEU A 49 -9.56 4.71 10.87
C LEU A 49 -9.83 3.33 10.26
N ALA A 50 -10.61 3.30 9.18
CA ALA A 50 -10.84 2.10 8.40
C ALA A 50 -9.76 1.93 7.32
N VAL A 51 -9.51 0.68 6.92
CA VAL A 51 -8.60 0.35 5.81
C VAL A 51 -9.34 -0.53 4.82
N LYS A 52 -9.38 -0.11 3.55
CA LYS A 52 -9.90 -0.89 2.44
C LYS A 52 -8.75 -1.42 1.61
N ILE A 53 -8.75 -2.74 1.39
CA ILE A 53 -7.73 -3.44 0.60
C ILE A 53 -8.40 -3.98 -0.64
N THR A 54 -8.01 -3.46 -1.81
CA THR A 54 -8.57 -3.85 -3.10
C THR A 54 -7.50 -4.60 -3.88
N PRO A 55 -7.69 -5.88 -4.21
CA PRO A 55 -6.82 -6.59 -5.15
C PRO A 55 -6.78 -5.85 -6.49
N LEU A 56 -5.60 -5.60 -7.04
CA LEU A 56 -5.47 -5.09 -8.39
C LEU A 56 -5.42 -6.27 -9.36
N GLU A 57 -6.07 -6.16 -10.51
CA GLU A 57 -6.12 -7.25 -11.47
C GLU A 57 -4.73 -7.64 -11.99
N GLY A 58 -4.45 -8.94 -11.87
CA GLY A 58 -3.38 -9.65 -12.58
C GLY A 58 -1.99 -9.60 -11.93
N PRO A 59 -1.21 -10.69 -12.04
CA PRO A 59 0.20 -10.65 -11.70
C PRO A 59 0.92 -9.63 -12.58
N ARG A 60 1.47 -8.56 -11.99
CA ARG A 60 2.28 -7.60 -12.75
C ARG A 60 3.74 -8.09 -12.79
N PRO A 61 4.45 -7.85 -13.90
CA PRO A 61 5.90 -8.08 -13.94
C PRO A 61 6.55 -7.29 -12.79
N ASP A 62 7.53 -7.89 -12.13
CA ASP A 62 8.25 -7.20 -11.04
C ASP A 62 8.77 -5.86 -11.58
N PRO A 63 8.53 -4.73 -10.89
CA PRO A 63 9.12 -3.47 -11.30
C PRO A 63 10.63 -3.68 -11.27
N VAL A 64 11.24 -3.70 -12.45
CA VAL A 64 12.70 -3.71 -12.60
C VAL A 64 13.20 -2.57 -11.74
N HIS A 65 13.98 -2.87 -10.71
CA HIS A 65 14.71 -1.85 -9.97
C HIS A 65 15.61 -1.15 -10.99
N PHE A 66 15.13 -0.05 -11.57
CA PHE A 66 16.00 0.93 -12.18
C PHE A 66 16.85 1.47 -11.03
N HIS A 67 18.01 0.84 -10.81
CA HIS A 67 19.14 1.54 -10.22
C HIS A 67 19.37 2.76 -11.10
N GLN A 68 18.79 3.90 -10.70
CA GLN A 68 19.23 5.20 -11.18
C GLN A 68 20.73 5.23 -10.93
N GLY A 69 21.47 5.29 -12.05
CA GLY A 69 22.91 5.15 -12.09
C GLY A 69 23.60 6.13 -11.15
N GLU A 70 24.72 5.66 -10.59
CA GLU A 70 25.75 6.53 -10.08
C GLU A 70 26.15 7.55 -11.17
N PRO A 71 26.20 8.86 -10.86
CA PRO A 71 27.03 9.76 -11.63
C PRO A 71 28.49 9.57 -11.19
N ARG A 72 29.35 9.54 -12.21
CA ARG A 72 30.81 9.40 -12.18
C ARG A 72 31.52 10.35 -11.22
#